data_AF-A0A1I6KKZ5-F1
#
_entry.id   AF-A0A1I6KKZ5-F1
#
_cell.length_a   1.000
_cell.length_b   1.000
_cell.length_c   1.000
_cell.angle_alpha   90.00
_cell.angle_beta   90.00
_cell.angle_gamma   90.00
#
_symmetry.space_group_name_H-M   'P 1'
#
loop_
_entity.id
_entity.type
_entity.pdbx_description
1 polymer ?
#
loop_
_entity_poly.entity_id
_entity_poly.type
_entity_poly.pdbx_seq_one_letter_code
_entity_poly.pdbx_strand_id
1 'polypeptide(L)'
;MNSDIETLRARGYIEGDDIHDYEKKSKEELIALLDDKTPCVRSSAAKEISFAYNMNEIEITKILLSKLVKEKKLYTRIEIGAALERGGEITAKEMVQYIGKIGKNQHKSLPDRPSKKISFPLPRDFIIRSLARMDVKIMPVLIEVLESQDEEKIAEIFDAIGYIAFYKIKAAKWEYTETVLKVVEKYKGNEVIYWKGIRCLSGFPWQKAADFLKKVIETESQELLVEEAKRSLRLMKRPLLDTYN
;
A
#
# COMPACT_ATOMS: atom_id res chain seq x y z
N MET A 1 17.00 -8.08 -20.84
CA MET A 1 17.57 -9.33 -20.28
C MET A 1 16.39 -10.27 -20.09
N ASN A 2 16.17 -11.18 -21.05
CA ASN A 2 15.14 -12.21 -20.91
C ASN A 2 15.65 -13.16 -19.85
N SER A 3 15.10 -13.08 -18.64
CA SER A 3 15.31 -14.12 -17.65
C SER A 3 14.75 -15.41 -18.22
N ASP A 4 15.58 -16.45 -18.26
CA ASP A 4 15.14 -17.79 -18.61
C ASP A 4 13.98 -18.23 -17.71
N ILE A 5 13.02 -18.95 -18.27
CA ILE A 5 11.76 -19.33 -17.61
C ILE A 5 12.02 -20.16 -16.35
N GLU A 6 13.07 -20.99 -16.34
CA GLU A 6 13.48 -21.75 -15.17
C GLU A 6 13.91 -20.83 -14.02
N THR A 7 14.63 -19.75 -14.35
CA THR A 7 15.04 -18.75 -13.36
C THR A 7 13.83 -18.01 -12.76
N LEU A 8 12.81 -17.74 -13.58
CA LEU A 8 11.55 -17.15 -13.10
C LEU A 8 10.78 -18.12 -12.19
N ARG A 9 10.66 -19.39 -12.61
CA ARG A 9 10.00 -20.44 -11.82
C ARG A 9 10.70 -20.72 -10.50
N ALA A 10 12.03 -20.71 -10.46
CA ALA A 10 12.80 -20.80 -9.21
C ALA A 10 12.53 -19.66 -8.21
N ARG A 11 11.92 -18.56 -8.68
CA ARG A 11 11.46 -17.40 -7.90
C ARG A 11 9.95 -17.41 -7.64
N GLY A 12 9.24 -18.45 -8.07
CA GLY A 12 7.81 -18.69 -7.88
C GLY A 12 6.92 -18.13 -8.98
N TYR A 13 7.47 -17.80 -10.15
CA TYR A 13 6.67 -17.33 -11.27
C TYR A 13 5.72 -18.42 -11.73
N ILE A 14 4.47 -18.06 -11.98
CA ILE A 14 3.42 -18.93 -12.50
C ILE A 14 2.74 -18.28 -13.70
N GLU A 15 2.30 -19.09 -14.64
CA GLU A 15 1.49 -18.70 -15.79
C GLU A 15 0.00 -18.96 -15.51
N GLY A 16 -0.87 -18.68 -16.48
CA GLY A 16 -2.32 -18.88 -16.35
C GLY A 16 -2.66 -20.34 -16.06
N ASP A 17 -2.12 -21.25 -16.85
CA ASP A 17 -2.47 -22.67 -16.83
C ASP A 17 -1.92 -23.41 -15.60
N ASP A 18 -0.95 -22.82 -14.89
CA ASP A 18 -0.34 -23.38 -13.67
C ASP A 18 -1.33 -23.47 -12.49
N ILE A 19 -2.57 -22.97 -12.61
CA ILE A 19 -3.60 -23.08 -11.55
C ILE A 19 -4.55 -24.27 -11.75
N HIS A 20 -4.65 -24.83 -12.96
CA HIS A 20 -5.67 -25.85 -13.28
C HIS A 20 -5.54 -27.11 -12.42
N ASP A 21 -4.31 -27.49 -12.04
CA ASP A 21 -4.04 -28.64 -11.17
C ASP A 21 -4.49 -28.42 -9.71
N TYR A 22 -4.89 -27.20 -9.36
CA TYR A 22 -5.24 -26.77 -8.01
C TYR A 22 -6.73 -26.49 -7.82
N GLU A 23 -7.49 -26.26 -8.91
CA GLU A 23 -8.92 -25.90 -8.89
C GLU A 23 -9.83 -26.90 -8.15
N LYS A 24 -9.43 -28.18 -8.12
CA LYS A 24 -10.21 -29.26 -7.49
C LYS A 24 -9.78 -29.57 -6.05
N LYS A 25 -8.78 -28.87 -5.53
CA LYS A 25 -8.25 -29.12 -4.18
C LYS A 25 -9.14 -28.48 -3.13
N SER A 26 -9.20 -29.12 -1.95
CA SER A 26 -9.87 -28.57 -0.79
C SER A 26 -9.10 -27.37 -0.21
N LYS A 27 -9.76 -26.63 0.68
CA LYS A 27 -9.16 -25.47 1.35
C LYS A 27 -7.94 -25.90 2.14
N GLU A 28 -8.05 -27.02 2.85
CA GLU A 28 -7.00 -27.62 3.69
C GLU A 28 -5.81 -28.08 2.84
N GLU A 29 -6.08 -28.71 1.69
CA GLU A 29 -5.03 -29.12 0.74
C GLU A 29 -4.28 -27.90 0.20
N LEU A 30 -4.99 -26.85 -0.19
CA LEU A 30 -4.38 -25.62 -0.70
C LEU A 30 -3.58 -24.89 0.38
N ILE A 31 -4.08 -24.84 1.62
CA ILE A 31 -3.33 -24.29 2.75
C ILE A 31 -2.05 -25.08 3.00
N ALA A 32 -2.08 -26.41 2.92
CA ALA A 32 -0.89 -27.24 3.08
C ALA A 32 0.15 -26.97 1.98
N LEU A 33 -0.29 -26.71 0.75
CA LEU A 33 0.59 -26.39 -0.38
C LEU A 33 1.31 -25.04 -0.25
N LEU A 34 0.87 -24.15 0.65
CA LEU A 34 1.61 -22.92 0.98
C LEU A 34 2.95 -23.18 1.69
N ASP A 35 3.23 -24.42 2.10
CA ASP A 35 4.53 -24.83 2.65
C ASP A 35 5.35 -25.72 1.70
N ASP A 36 4.89 -25.90 0.45
CA ASP A 36 5.59 -26.76 -0.52
C ASP A 36 7.02 -26.25 -0.77
N LYS A 37 7.96 -27.16 -1.03
CA LYS A 37 9.37 -26.81 -1.30
C LYS A 37 9.51 -25.98 -2.59
N THR A 38 8.59 -26.19 -3.54
CA THR A 38 8.58 -25.59 -4.86
C THR A 38 7.87 -24.23 -4.82
N PRO A 39 8.56 -23.12 -5.15
CA PRO A 39 7.97 -21.78 -5.11
C PRO A 39 6.73 -21.60 -5.99
N CYS A 40 6.71 -22.22 -7.18
CA CYS A 40 5.56 -22.16 -8.08
C CYS A 40 4.31 -22.81 -7.47
N VAL A 41 4.46 -23.95 -6.78
CA VAL A 41 3.35 -24.62 -6.10
C VAL A 41 2.73 -23.71 -5.04
N ARG A 42 3.57 -23.04 -4.23
CA ARG A 42 3.10 -22.05 -3.24
C ARG A 42 2.39 -20.86 -3.88
N SER A 43 2.91 -20.37 -5.00
CA SER A 43 2.29 -19.29 -5.77
C SER A 43 0.93 -19.68 -6.33
N SER A 44 0.82 -20.87 -6.97
CA SER A 44 -0.44 -21.39 -7.49
C SER A 44 -1.46 -21.61 -6.37
N ALA A 45 -1.03 -22.17 -5.24
CA ALA A 45 -1.90 -22.35 -4.07
C ALA A 45 -2.43 -21.01 -3.53
N ALA A 46 -1.57 -19.99 -3.37
CA ALA A 46 -2.01 -18.67 -2.92
C ALA A 46 -3.01 -18.02 -3.88
N LYS A 47 -2.77 -18.14 -5.19
CA LYS A 47 -3.65 -17.63 -6.24
C LYS A 47 -4.99 -18.37 -6.24
N GLU A 48 -4.98 -19.69 -6.17
CA GLU A 48 -6.19 -20.50 -6.16
C GLU A 48 -7.04 -20.26 -4.91
N ILE A 49 -6.43 -20.17 -3.72
CA ILE A 49 -7.14 -19.81 -2.48
C ILE A 49 -7.93 -18.50 -2.66
N SER A 50 -7.34 -17.54 -3.37
CA SER A 50 -7.93 -16.23 -3.59
C SER A 50 -9.09 -16.20 -4.58
N PHE A 51 -9.23 -17.24 -5.40
CA PHE A 51 -10.34 -17.40 -6.33
C PHE A 51 -11.43 -18.31 -5.78
N ALA A 52 -11.05 -19.40 -5.12
CA ALA A 52 -11.97 -20.42 -4.64
C ALA A 52 -12.65 -20.09 -3.30
N TYR A 53 -12.03 -19.24 -2.45
CA TYR A 53 -12.53 -18.99 -1.09
C TYR A 53 -12.73 -17.52 -0.75
N ASN A 54 -13.51 -17.30 0.32
CA ASN A 54 -13.81 -15.97 0.81
C ASN A 54 -12.60 -15.37 1.53
N MET A 55 -11.95 -14.40 0.88
CA MET A 55 -10.78 -13.70 1.42
C MET A 55 -11.07 -12.80 2.64
N ASN A 56 -12.34 -12.66 3.05
CA ASN A 56 -12.70 -12.01 4.32
C ASN A 56 -12.68 -12.95 5.52
N GLU A 57 -12.37 -14.24 5.33
CA GLU A 57 -12.14 -15.15 6.45
C GLU A 57 -10.84 -14.77 7.17
N ILE A 58 -10.95 -14.44 8.46
CA ILE A 58 -9.82 -14.01 9.29
C ILE A 58 -8.73 -15.08 9.37
N GLU A 59 -9.11 -16.35 9.38
CA GLU A 59 -8.17 -17.48 9.44
C GLU A 59 -7.29 -17.55 8.19
N ILE A 60 -7.90 -17.49 6.99
CA ILE A 60 -7.16 -17.44 5.72
C ILE A 60 -6.21 -16.25 5.70
N THR A 61 -6.69 -15.08 6.13
CA THR A 61 -5.87 -13.87 6.20
C THR A 61 -4.63 -14.07 7.10
N LYS A 62 -4.82 -14.60 8.31
CA LYS A 62 -3.73 -14.86 9.26
C LYS A 62 -2.75 -15.90 8.74
N ILE A 63 -3.25 -16.95 8.10
CA ILE A 63 -2.41 -17.97 7.46
C ILE A 63 -1.54 -17.31 6.39
N LEU A 64 -2.13 -16.61 5.43
CA LEU A 64 -1.40 -15.96 4.34
C LEU A 64 -0.37 -14.94 4.84
N LEU A 65 -0.72 -14.11 5.83
CA LEU A 65 0.22 -13.17 6.45
C LEU A 65 1.39 -13.89 7.12
N SER A 66 1.12 -14.99 7.85
CA SER A 66 2.17 -15.79 8.48
C SER A 66 3.14 -16.41 7.47
N LYS A 67 2.65 -16.81 6.29
CA LYS A 67 3.47 -17.31 5.18
C LYS A 67 4.26 -16.19 4.54
N LEU A 68 3.62 -15.05 4.30
CA LEU A 68 4.23 -13.88 3.66
C LEU A 68 5.45 -13.37 4.43
N VAL A 69 5.39 -13.38 5.78
CA VAL A 69 6.52 -12.97 6.64
C VAL A 69 7.76 -13.86 6.42
N LYS A 70 7.56 -15.15 6.20
CA LYS A 70 8.65 -16.14 6.04
C LYS A 70 9.11 -16.31 4.60
N GLU A 71 8.28 -15.92 3.63
CA GLU A 71 8.52 -16.15 2.21
C GLU A 71 9.69 -15.30 1.68
N LYS A 72 10.58 -15.95 0.94
CA LYS A 72 11.79 -15.34 0.36
C LYS A 72 11.69 -15.16 -1.16
N LYS A 73 10.79 -15.88 -1.82
CA LYS A 73 10.66 -15.94 -3.26
C LYS A 73 9.75 -14.81 -3.76
N LEU A 74 10.26 -14.04 -4.72
CA LEU A 74 9.63 -12.77 -5.13
C LEU A 74 8.19 -12.97 -5.62
N TYR A 75 7.98 -13.89 -6.57
CA TYR A 75 6.66 -14.05 -7.19
C TYR A 75 5.68 -14.70 -6.22
N THR A 76 6.13 -15.62 -5.37
CA THR A 76 5.28 -16.17 -4.30
C THR A 76 4.81 -15.09 -3.33
N ARG A 77 5.68 -14.15 -2.93
CA ARG A 77 5.24 -12.99 -2.14
C ARG A 77 4.19 -12.16 -2.88
N ILE A 78 4.41 -11.91 -4.17
CA ILE A 78 3.47 -11.14 -5.00
C ILE A 78 2.10 -11.83 -5.06
N GLU A 79 2.05 -13.15 -5.28
CA GLU A 79 0.78 -13.89 -5.32
C GLU A 79 0.08 -13.90 -3.95
N ILE A 80 0.80 -14.08 -2.84
CA ILE A 80 0.22 -13.97 -1.49
C ILE A 80 -0.33 -12.55 -1.25
N GLY A 81 0.41 -11.51 -1.67
CA GLY A 81 -0.06 -10.13 -1.60
C GLY A 81 -1.32 -9.90 -2.43
N ALA A 82 -1.35 -10.41 -3.68
CA ALA A 82 -2.50 -10.33 -4.56
C ALA A 82 -3.72 -11.12 -4.04
N ALA A 83 -3.49 -12.21 -3.31
CA ALA A 83 -4.56 -12.93 -2.62
C ALA A 83 -5.18 -12.06 -1.51
N LEU A 84 -4.34 -11.46 -0.66
CA LEU A 84 -4.79 -10.54 0.40
C LEU A 84 -5.49 -9.29 -0.16
N GLU A 85 -5.08 -8.80 -1.33
CA GLU A 85 -5.71 -7.65 -2.02
C GLU A 85 -7.19 -7.86 -2.35
N ARG A 86 -7.64 -9.12 -2.47
CA ARG A 86 -9.06 -9.48 -2.73
C ARG A 86 -9.92 -9.46 -1.46
N GLY A 87 -9.32 -9.32 -0.29
CA GLY A 87 -10.04 -9.17 0.97
C GLY A 87 -10.69 -7.80 1.14
N GLY A 88 -11.43 -7.64 2.23
CA GLY A 88 -12.11 -6.40 2.60
C GLY A 88 -11.57 -5.79 3.89
N GLU A 89 -12.45 -5.14 4.65
CA GLU A 89 -12.09 -4.41 5.87
C GLU A 89 -11.44 -5.30 6.93
N ILE A 90 -11.96 -6.52 7.14
CA ILE A 90 -11.43 -7.50 8.09
C ILE A 90 -9.98 -7.86 7.72
N THR A 91 -9.75 -8.15 6.45
CA THR A 91 -8.41 -8.46 5.94
C THR A 91 -7.45 -7.28 6.13
N ALA A 92 -7.90 -6.06 5.80
CA ALA A 92 -7.10 -4.85 5.99
C ALA A 92 -6.70 -4.62 7.45
N LYS A 93 -7.62 -4.84 8.41
CA LYS A 93 -7.35 -4.71 9.85
C LYS A 93 -6.26 -5.65 10.35
N GLU A 94 -6.18 -6.85 9.80
CA GLU A 94 -5.07 -7.78 10.09
C GLU A 94 -3.78 -7.34 9.39
N MET A 95 -3.86 -6.94 8.12
CA MET A 95 -2.70 -6.51 7.33
C MET A 95 -1.97 -5.31 7.95
N VAL A 96 -2.69 -4.31 8.49
CA VAL A 96 -2.05 -3.11 9.08
C VAL A 96 -1.13 -3.43 10.26
N GLN A 97 -1.28 -4.60 10.89
CA GLN A 97 -0.38 -5.06 11.95
C GLN A 97 1.01 -5.47 11.44
N TYR A 98 1.18 -5.63 10.12
CA TYR A 98 2.42 -6.06 9.47
C TYR A 98 3.15 -4.95 8.71
N ILE A 99 2.63 -3.72 8.75
CA ILE A 99 3.29 -2.55 8.16
C ILE A 99 4.69 -2.40 8.75
N GLY A 100 5.69 -2.17 7.91
CA GLY A 100 7.09 -2.03 8.31
C GLY A 100 7.81 -3.34 8.64
N LYS A 101 7.08 -4.47 8.75
CA LYS A 101 7.65 -5.75 9.23
C LYS A 101 8.17 -6.67 8.13
N ILE A 102 7.81 -6.43 6.86
CA ILE A 102 8.14 -7.35 5.76
C ILE A 102 9.07 -6.70 4.73
N GLY A 103 10.35 -7.11 4.74
CA GLY A 103 11.40 -6.53 3.89
C GLY A 103 12.09 -5.34 4.56
N LYS A 104 12.96 -4.64 3.81
CA LYS A 104 13.79 -3.52 4.32
C LYS A 104 13.87 -2.33 3.35
N ASN A 105 12.86 -2.19 2.47
CA ASN A 105 12.87 -1.20 1.39
C ASN A 105 12.31 0.17 1.80
N GLN A 106 11.76 0.28 3.01
CA GLN A 106 11.14 1.47 3.56
C GLN A 106 12.14 2.63 3.65
N HIS A 107 11.63 3.85 3.59
CA HIS A 107 12.45 5.04 3.76
C HIS A 107 12.78 5.23 5.24
N LYS A 108 14.07 5.23 5.59
CA LYS A 108 14.56 5.57 6.93
C LYS A 108 15.03 7.02 7.05
N SER A 109 15.21 7.67 5.90
CA SER A 109 15.61 9.06 5.75
C SER A 109 14.98 9.61 4.48
N LEU A 110 15.02 10.92 4.34
CA LEU A 110 14.61 11.60 3.11
C LEU A 110 15.45 11.13 1.91
N PRO A 111 14.85 11.05 0.71
CA PRO A 111 15.61 10.82 -0.51
C PRO A 111 16.45 12.04 -0.89
N ASP A 112 17.55 11.80 -1.61
CA ASP A 112 18.45 12.88 -2.05
C ASP A 112 17.81 13.86 -3.05
N ARG A 113 16.69 13.47 -3.69
CA ARG A 113 16.05 14.23 -4.77
C ARG A 113 14.54 14.07 -4.74
N PRO A 114 13.78 15.11 -5.15
CA PRO A 114 12.33 15.04 -5.24
C PRO A 114 11.89 14.06 -6.34
N SER A 115 10.66 13.55 -6.22
CA SER A 115 10.09 12.69 -7.24
C SER A 115 9.87 13.46 -8.55
N LYS A 116 10.24 12.89 -9.70
CA LYS A 116 9.91 13.44 -11.02
C LYS A 116 8.66 12.82 -11.65
N LYS A 117 8.03 11.88 -10.97
CA LYS A 117 6.88 11.12 -11.52
C LYS A 117 5.65 12.02 -11.63
N ILE A 118 4.92 11.89 -12.73
CA ILE A 118 3.58 12.49 -12.89
C ILE A 118 2.47 11.63 -12.27
N SER A 119 2.80 10.42 -11.84
CA SER A 119 1.93 9.51 -11.09
C SER A 119 2.22 9.53 -9.61
N PHE A 120 1.28 9.04 -8.78
CA PHE A 120 1.57 8.79 -7.38
C PHE A 120 2.64 7.69 -7.24
N PRO A 121 3.69 7.87 -6.43
CA PRO A 121 4.74 6.87 -6.32
C PRO A 121 4.24 5.56 -5.70
N LEU A 122 4.73 4.43 -6.22
CA LEU A 122 4.39 3.12 -5.69
C LEU A 122 4.97 2.95 -4.26
N PRO A 123 4.19 2.43 -3.30
CA PRO A 123 4.70 2.17 -1.96
C PRO A 123 5.91 1.23 -1.94
N ARG A 124 6.86 1.54 -1.03
CA ARG A 124 8.07 0.72 -0.83
C ARG A 124 7.85 -0.40 0.17
N ASP A 125 7.05 -0.16 1.21
CA ASP A 125 6.59 -1.20 2.11
C ASP A 125 5.71 -2.21 1.35
N PHE A 126 5.92 -3.49 1.66
CA PHE A 126 5.25 -4.58 0.95
C PHE A 126 3.76 -4.65 1.28
N ILE A 127 3.40 -4.49 2.55
CA ILE A 127 2.01 -4.55 3.01
C ILE A 127 1.25 -3.32 2.50
N ILE A 128 1.84 -2.13 2.57
CA ILE A 128 1.24 -0.91 2.04
C ILE A 128 0.97 -1.02 0.54
N ARG A 129 1.86 -1.67 -0.23
CA ARG A 129 1.64 -1.88 -1.66
C ARG A 129 0.35 -2.67 -1.94
N SER A 130 0.07 -3.69 -1.14
CA SER A 130 -1.15 -4.48 -1.28
C SER A 130 -2.36 -3.72 -0.74
N LEU A 131 -2.28 -3.09 0.43
CA LEU A 131 -3.36 -2.23 0.95
C LEU A 131 -3.78 -1.14 -0.07
N ALA A 132 -2.81 -0.51 -0.74
CA ALA A 132 -3.07 0.52 -1.75
C ALA A 132 -3.88 0.02 -2.97
N ARG A 133 -3.90 -1.29 -3.22
CA ARG A 133 -4.59 -1.93 -4.36
C ARG A 133 -5.96 -2.50 -4.00
N MET A 134 -6.27 -2.62 -2.72
CA MET A 134 -7.56 -3.09 -2.24
C MET A 134 -8.71 -2.17 -2.67
N ASP A 135 -9.94 -2.64 -2.44
CA ASP A 135 -11.13 -1.82 -2.63
C ASP A 135 -11.13 -0.56 -1.75
N VAL A 136 -11.69 0.54 -2.23
CA VAL A 136 -11.68 1.83 -1.51
C VAL A 136 -12.39 1.80 -0.17
N LYS A 137 -13.25 0.81 0.05
CA LYS A 137 -13.95 0.59 1.33
C LYS A 137 -13.00 0.40 2.51
N ILE A 138 -11.72 0.08 2.29
CA ILE A 138 -10.73 -0.04 3.37
C ILE A 138 -10.19 1.32 3.86
N MET A 139 -10.51 2.44 3.18
CA MET A 139 -10.00 3.76 3.56
C MET A 139 -10.20 4.12 5.05
N PRO A 140 -11.35 3.82 5.70
CA PRO A 140 -11.51 4.06 7.13
C PRO A 140 -10.43 3.38 7.98
N VAL A 141 -10.10 2.12 7.68
CA VAL A 141 -9.04 1.36 8.38
C VAL A 141 -7.68 2.03 8.22
N LEU A 142 -7.38 2.54 7.02
CA LEU A 142 -6.11 3.24 6.79
C LEU A 142 -6.04 4.56 7.56
N ILE A 143 -7.16 5.27 7.67
CA ILE A 143 -7.26 6.53 8.42
C ILE A 143 -7.12 6.27 9.93
N GLU A 144 -7.71 5.20 10.47
CA GLU A 144 -7.54 4.79 11.87
C GLU A 144 -6.06 4.53 12.23
N VAL A 145 -5.24 4.04 11.29
CA VAL A 145 -3.80 3.86 11.54
C VAL A 145 -3.09 5.18 11.80
N LEU A 146 -3.52 6.29 11.19
CA LEU A 146 -2.94 7.61 11.45
C LEU A 146 -3.14 8.07 12.91
N GLU A 147 -4.15 7.52 13.59
CA GLU A 147 -4.50 7.86 14.98
C GLU A 147 -3.73 7.01 16.01
N SER A 148 -3.05 5.94 15.57
CA SER A 148 -2.39 4.95 16.44
C SER A 148 -1.14 5.44 17.18
N GLN A 149 -0.61 6.61 16.81
CA GLN A 149 0.67 7.15 17.30
C GLN A 149 1.91 6.28 17.01
N ASP A 150 1.77 5.22 16.22
CA ASP A 150 2.87 4.37 15.77
C ASP A 150 3.57 5.02 14.57
N GLU A 151 4.68 5.71 14.82
CA GLU A 151 5.41 6.46 13.79
C GLU A 151 5.87 5.59 12.60
N GLU A 152 6.23 4.33 12.85
CA GLU A 152 6.64 3.41 11.77
C GLU A 152 5.46 3.09 10.86
N LYS A 153 4.29 2.85 11.43
CA LYS A 153 3.07 2.63 10.64
C LYS A 153 2.61 3.89 9.94
N ILE A 154 2.63 5.03 10.63
CA ILE A 154 2.20 6.33 10.10
C ILE A 154 3.08 6.72 8.91
N ALA A 155 4.40 6.54 9.00
CA ALA A 155 5.31 6.81 7.89
C ALA A 155 4.91 6.02 6.64
N GLU A 156 4.50 4.77 6.76
CA GLU A 156 4.21 3.94 5.59
C GLU A 156 2.75 4.08 5.10
N ILE A 157 1.77 4.29 6.00
CA ILE A 157 0.35 4.33 5.63
C ILE A 157 -0.02 5.49 4.70
N PHE A 158 0.69 6.62 4.78
CA PHE A 158 0.50 7.76 3.88
C PHE A 158 0.64 7.38 2.40
N ASP A 159 1.54 6.43 2.07
CA ASP A 159 1.70 5.98 0.69
C ASP A 159 0.45 5.22 0.19
N ALA A 160 -0.26 4.44 1.03
CA ALA A 160 -1.51 3.77 0.63
C ALA A 160 -2.68 4.74 0.54
N ILE A 161 -2.85 5.61 1.54
CA ILE A 161 -3.92 6.62 1.56
C ILE A 161 -3.80 7.52 0.33
N GLY A 162 -2.61 8.07 0.09
CA GLY A 162 -2.34 8.94 -1.05
C GLY A 162 -2.52 8.23 -2.38
N TYR A 163 -2.10 6.97 -2.51
CA TYR A 163 -2.31 6.18 -3.72
C TYR A 163 -3.80 5.98 -4.02
N ILE A 164 -4.58 5.55 -3.03
CA ILE A 164 -6.02 5.33 -3.21
C ILE A 164 -6.73 6.65 -3.54
N ALA A 165 -6.45 7.72 -2.77
CA ALA A 165 -7.03 9.04 -2.99
C ALA A 165 -6.71 9.58 -4.40
N PHE A 166 -5.46 9.43 -4.85
CA PHE A 166 -5.00 9.90 -6.15
C PHE A 166 -5.67 9.17 -7.33
N TYR A 167 -5.74 7.84 -7.29
CA TYR A 167 -6.28 7.04 -8.39
C TYR A 167 -7.81 6.87 -8.34
N LYS A 168 -8.41 6.98 -7.15
CA LYS A 168 -9.84 6.77 -6.92
C LYS A 168 -10.40 7.96 -6.14
N ILE A 169 -10.46 9.11 -6.79
CA ILE A 169 -10.76 10.43 -6.17
C ILE A 169 -11.99 10.46 -5.25
N LYS A 170 -13.03 9.65 -5.52
CA LYS A 170 -14.23 9.55 -4.67
C LYS A 170 -13.94 9.04 -3.25
N ALA A 171 -12.80 8.38 -3.04
CA ALA A 171 -12.33 7.93 -1.73
C ALA A 171 -11.69 9.05 -0.91
N ALA A 172 -11.28 10.16 -1.53
CA ALA A 172 -10.61 11.29 -0.90
C ALA A 172 -11.62 12.23 -0.23
N LYS A 173 -12.36 11.73 0.77
CA LYS A 173 -13.41 12.49 1.44
C LYS A 173 -12.85 13.65 2.28
N TRP A 174 -13.71 14.61 2.59
CA TRP A 174 -13.33 15.78 3.36
C TRP A 174 -12.81 15.39 4.75
N GLU A 175 -13.53 14.53 5.48
CA GLU A 175 -13.16 14.10 6.83
C GLU A 175 -11.77 13.43 6.87
N TYR A 176 -11.43 12.65 5.84
CA TYR A 176 -10.12 12.02 5.72
C TYR A 176 -9.02 13.03 5.42
N THR A 177 -9.35 14.08 4.65
CA THR A 177 -8.43 15.19 4.38
C THR A 177 -8.07 15.92 5.65
N GLU A 178 -9.06 16.17 6.52
CA GLU A 178 -8.83 16.82 7.80
C GLU A 178 -7.93 15.99 8.71
N THR A 179 -8.19 14.67 8.81
CA THR A 179 -7.32 13.76 9.58
C THR A 179 -5.90 13.73 9.03
N VAL A 180 -5.74 13.61 7.70
CA VAL A 180 -4.42 13.64 7.05
C VAL A 180 -3.70 14.94 7.39
N LEU A 181 -4.30 16.10 7.16
CA LEU A 181 -3.67 17.40 7.43
C LEU A 181 -3.26 17.55 8.91
N LYS A 182 -4.14 17.15 9.84
CA LYS A 182 -3.85 17.17 11.28
C LYS A 182 -2.62 16.33 11.61
N VAL A 183 -2.50 15.15 11.02
CA VAL A 183 -1.37 14.23 11.30
C VAL A 183 -0.09 14.73 10.64
N VAL A 184 -0.14 15.26 9.41
CA VAL A 184 1.02 15.86 8.76
C VAL A 184 1.58 17.02 9.58
N GLU A 185 0.73 17.91 10.08
CA GLU A 185 1.16 19.01 10.95
C GLU A 185 1.71 18.51 12.29
N LYS A 186 1.03 17.53 12.93
CA LYS A 186 1.48 16.93 14.19
C LYS A 186 2.90 16.37 14.10
N TYR A 187 3.23 15.71 12.99
CA TYR A 187 4.53 15.05 12.79
C TYR A 187 5.49 15.88 11.92
N LYS A 188 5.32 17.21 11.87
CA LYS A 188 6.24 18.09 11.13
C LYS A 188 7.71 17.92 11.53
N GLY A 189 8.00 17.57 12.78
CA GLY A 189 9.36 17.29 13.26
C GLY A 189 9.94 15.94 12.83
N ASN A 190 9.12 15.00 12.34
CA ASN A 190 9.59 13.75 11.76
C ASN A 190 9.64 13.90 10.24
N GLU A 191 10.85 14.12 9.72
CA GLU A 191 11.08 14.47 8.31
C GLU A 191 10.46 13.47 7.32
N VAL A 192 10.58 12.16 7.59
CA VAL A 192 10.06 11.12 6.69
C VAL A 192 8.54 11.12 6.67
N ILE A 193 7.91 11.22 7.85
CA ILE A 193 6.45 11.30 7.97
C ILE A 193 5.94 12.57 7.28
N TYR A 194 6.56 13.72 7.56
CA TYR A 194 6.16 15.00 7.01
C TYR A 194 6.26 15.01 5.47
N TRP A 195 7.39 14.55 4.92
CA TRP A 195 7.59 14.43 3.48
C TRP A 195 6.56 13.51 2.81
N LYS A 196 6.29 12.34 3.39
CA LYS A 196 5.27 11.44 2.84
C LYS A 196 3.85 11.98 3.00
N GLY A 197 3.59 12.73 4.05
CA GLY A 197 2.38 13.52 4.24
C GLY A 197 2.15 14.53 3.13
N ILE A 198 3.15 15.36 2.83
CA ILE A 198 3.14 16.32 1.71
C ILE A 198 2.86 15.61 0.39
N ARG A 199 3.46 14.45 0.17
CA ARG A 199 3.19 13.62 -1.02
C ARG A 199 1.76 13.12 -1.06
N CYS A 200 1.26 12.60 0.06
CA CYS A 200 -0.10 12.06 0.19
C CYS A 200 -1.16 13.08 -0.26
N LEU A 201 -0.98 14.36 0.10
CA LEU A 201 -1.90 15.45 -0.23
C LEU A 201 -2.11 15.67 -1.73
N SER A 202 -1.24 15.17 -2.62
CA SER A 202 -1.49 15.23 -4.07
C SER A 202 -2.75 14.49 -4.50
N GLY A 203 -3.20 13.52 -3.70
CA GLY A 203 -4.42 12.73 -3.95
C GLY A 203 -5.71 13.37 -3.46
N PHE A 204 -5.64 14.46 -2.69
CA PHE A 204 -6.81 15.07 -2.04
C PHE A 204 -7.25 16.34 -2.78
N PRO A 205 -8.41 16.38 -3.46
CA PRO A 205 -8.80 17.49 -4.33
C PRO A 205 -9.37 18.69 -3.59
N TRP A 206 -8.96 18.94 -2.35
CA TRP A 206 -9.56 19.98 -1.49
C TRP A 206 -8.71 21.24 -1.43
N GLN A 207 -9.37 22.40 -1.41
CA GLN A 207 -8.74 23.72 -1.35
C GLN A 207 -7.86 23.84 -0.09
N LYS A 208 -8.34 23.34 1.05
CA LYS A 208 -7.56 23.27 2.30
C LYS A 208 -6.24 22.48 2.16
N ALA A 209 -6.24 21.39 1.40
CA ALA A 209 -5.02 20.64 1.10
C ALA A 209 -4.06 21.42 0.19
N ALA A 210 -4.60 22.13 -0.81
CA ALA A 210 -3.80 22.98 -1.69
C ALA A 210 -3.16 24.15 -0.91
N ASP A 211 -3.91 24.78 0.00
CA ASP A 211 -3.40 25.91 0.77
C ASP A 211 -2.35 25.48 1.80
N PHE A 212 -2.52 24.29 2.38
CA PHE A 212 -1.44 23.67 3.15
C PHE A 212 -0.17 23.51 2.31
N LEU A 213 -0.26 22.95 1.10
CA LEU A 213 0.91 22.76 0.22
C LEU A 213 1.55 24.09 -0.18
N LYS A 214 0.77 25.15 -0.44
CA LYS A 214 1.30 26.50 -0.70
C LYS A 214 2.05 27.05 0.51
N LYS A 215 1.50 26.87 1.73
CA LYS A 215 2.19 27.24 2.96
C LYS A 215 3.53 26.53 3.10
N VAL A 216 3.60 25.22 2.81
CA VAL A 216 4.87 24.47 2.80
C VAL A 216 5.88 25.11 1.85
N ILE A 217 5.44 25.51 0.64
CA ILE A 217 6.30 26.18 -0.36
C ILE A 217 6.85 27.51 0.14
N GLU A 218 6.07 28.25 0.93
CA GLU A 218 6.43 29.57 1.44
C GLU A 218 7.28 29.52 2.72
N THR A 219 7.08 28.51 3.57
CA THR A 219 7.66 28.49 4.92
C THR A 219 8.80 27.50 5.12
N GLU A 220 8.90 26.43 4.32
CA GLU A 220 9.98 25.46 4.48
C GLU A 220 11.27 25.93 3.82
N SER A 221 12.39 25.79 4.54
CA SER A 221 13.73 26.09 4.00
C SER A 221 14.34 24.90 3.27
N GLN A 222 13.87 23.68 3.54
CA GLN A 222 14.41 22.48 2.93
C GLN A 222 13.87 22.29 1.51
N GLU A 223 14.76 22.43 0.52
CA GLU A 223 14.42 22.40 -0.91
C GLU A 223 13.63 21.15 -1.32
N LEU A 224 13.97 19.98 -0.78
CA LEU A 224 13.25 18.74 -1.08
C LEU A 224 11.76 18.83 -0.73
N LEU A 225 11.42 19.40 0.42
CA LEU A 225 10.03 19.52 0.88
C LEU A 225 9.27 20.52 0.02
N VAL A 226 9.90 21.64 -0.31
CA VAL A 226 9.35 22.68 -1.20
C VAL A 226 9.05 22.11 -2.58
N GLU A 227 10.00 21.40 -3.18
CA GLU A 227 9.82 20.80 -4.52
C GLU A 227 8.78 19.68 -4.54
N GLU A 228 8.72 18.89 -3.47
CA GLU A 228 7.68 17.87 -3.35
C GLU A 228 6.29 18.50 -3.15
N ALA A 229 6.18 19.60 -2.40
CA ALA A 229 4.92 20.33 -2.25
C ALA A 229 4.46 20.96 -3.58
N LYS A 230 5.36 21.60 -4.34
CA LYS A 230 5.08 22.10 -5.70
C LYS A 230 4.59 20.99 -6.61
N ARG A 231 5.25 19.83 -6.56
CA ARG A 231 4.82 18.65 -7.30
C ARG A 231 3.44 18.19 -6.88
N SER A 232 3.19 18.01 -5.58
CA SER A 232 1.89 17.58 -5.08
C SER A 232 0.77 18.50 -5.55
N LEU A 233 0.96 19.82 -5.45
CA LEU A 233 -0.02 20.83 -5.89
C LEU A 233 -0.32 20.77 -7.39
N ARG A 234 0.70 20.51 -8.22
CA ARG A 234 0.55 20.33 -9.67
C ARG A 234 -0.24 19.07 -10.03
N LEU A 235 -0.13 18.03 -9.21
CA LEU A 235 -0.75 16.72 -9.46
C LEU A 235 -2.19 16.62 -8.94
N MET A 236 -2.63 17.54 -8.09
CA MET A 236 -4.01 17.56 -7.59
C MET A 236 -5.02 17.65 -8.73
N LYS A 237 -6.09 16.85 -8.64
CA LYS A 237 -7.19 16.90 -9.59
C LYS A 237 -7.94 18.23 -9.48
N ARG A 238 -8.31 18.81 -10.62
CA ARG A 238 -9.03 20.08 -10.74
C ARG A 238 -10.47 19.85 -11.26
N PRO A 239 -11.43 20.74 -10.96
CA PRO A 239 -11.32 21.87 -10.02
C PRO A 239 -11.12 21.40 -8.57
N LEU A 240 -10.57 22.28 -7.72
CA LEU A 240 -10.49 22.01 -6.29
C LEU A 240 -11.87 22.18 -5.65
N LEU A 241 -12.08 21.48 -4.53
CA LEU A 241 -13.30 21.47 -3.75
C LEU A 241 -13.09 22.27 -2.46
N ASP A 242 -14.03 23.12 -2.04
CA ASP A 242 -13.85 23.95 -0.85
C ASP A 242 -14.11 23.17 0.44
N THR A 243 -15.33 22.66 0.63
CA THR A 243 -15.78 21.73 1.69
C THR A 243 -17.05 20.99 1.22
N TYR A 244 -17.37 19.84 1.81
CA TYR A 244 -18.73 19.29 1.73
C TYR A 244 -19.64 20.18 2.60
N ASN A 245 -20.66 20.79 2.01
CA ASN A 245 -21.82 21.33 2.77
C ASN A 245 -22.68 20.16 3.28
#